data_AF-A0A937QRF4-F1
#
_entry.id   AF-A0A937QRF4-F1
#
_cell.length_a   1.000
_cell.length_b   1.000
_cell.length_c   1.000
_cell.angle_alpha   90.00
_cell.angle_beta   90.00
_cell.angle_gamma   90.00
#
_symmetry.space_group_name_H-M   'P 1'
#
loop_
_entity.id
_entity.type
_entity.pdbx_description
1 polymer ?
#
loop_
_entity_poly.entity_id
_entity_poly.type
_entity_poly.pdbx_seq_one_letter_code
_entity_poly.pdbx_strand_id
1 'polypeptide(L)'
;MGSLSRREFLARAGTLTAAALVTQAAHSAQTTQINTKGFFTIDKRNGRWWLVTPEGERFFSIGMNHIDSATLRYEENEHIWRDKYDNSMKKWLTQVRSDLRNWGFNTVGWVQEVVTREVLNHRHSRNFTFEEYQWLDMPYCHMLPFVDFHQWEVETRNPDFYSKGFEQWCDYVARAHCGRLADDPKLIGYFYCDCPTWVHIRKDNTWKGPLFDPARLKSQAGRKELTQLAGRYYKVTHDAIRRYDKNHLIFGDRYEAKAAFARRGGQSRNALCRYSELSMFRQRGLRQREAWLLGQAHRQTGSAGQQFR
;
A
#
# COMPACT_ATOMS: atom_id res chain seq x y z
N MET A 1 -45.90 -25.83 -12.57
CA MET A 1 -44.64 -25.09 -12.35
C MET A 1 -44.92 -24.00 -11.33
N GLY A 2 -44.68 -24.27 -10.04
CA GLY A 2 -44.91 -23.33 -8.94
C GLY A 2 -43.59 -22.72 -8.46
N SER A 3 -43.56 -21.41 -8.25
CA SER A 3 -42.38 -20.68 -7.76
C SER A 3 -42.15 -20.93 -6.27
N LEU A 4 -40.97 -21.41 -5.90
CA LEU A 4 -40.54 -21.56 -4.51
C LEU A 4 -40.30 -20.20 -3.86
N SER A 5 -40.75 -20.05 -2.62
CA SER A 5 -40.63 -18.80 -1.86
C SER A 5 -39.27 -18.68 -1.17
N ARG A 6 -38.83 -17.44 -0.91
CA ARG A 6 -37.53 -17.10 -0.29
C ARG A 6 -37.28 -17.76 1.09
N ARG A 7 -38.35 -18.17 1.81
CA ARG A 7 -38.25 -18.89 3.09
C ARG A 7 -37.86 -20.36 2.93
N GLU A 8 -38.26 -21.01 1.84
CA GLU A 8 -37.95 -22.42 1.58
C GLU A 8 -36.48 -22.62 1.13
N PHE A 9 -35.90 -21.61 0.48
CA PHE A 9 -34.47 -21.59 0.15
C PHE A 9 -33.58 -21.56 1.41
N LEU A 10 -33.99 -20.82 2.44
CA LEU A 10 -33.22 -20.69 3.68
C LEU A 10 -33.36 -21.91 4.61
N ALA A 11 -34.50 -22.61 4.57
CA ALA A 11 -34.71 -23.83 5.36
C ALA A 11 -33.93 -25.05 4.82
N ARG A 12 -33.62 -25.09 3.51
CA ARG A 12 -32.85 -26.20 2.89
C ARG A 12 -31.34 -25.99 2.89
N ALA A 13 -30.84 -24.81 3.27
CA ALA A 13 -29.42 -24.57 3.49
C ALA A 13 -28.96 -24.93 4.92
N GLY A 14 -29.90 -25.31 5.80
CA GLY A 14 -29.67 -25.49 7.22
C GLY A 14 -29.78 -26.94 7.70
N THR A 15 -29.06 -27.88 7.10
CA THR A 15 -28.74 -29.17 7.75
C THR A 15 -27.66 -29.89 6.94
N LEU A 16 -26.42 -29.84 7.44
CA LEU A 16 -25.37 -30.88 7.37
C LEU A 16 -24.03 -30.20 7.63
N THR A 17 -23.56 -30.25 8.88
CA THR A 17 -22.28 -30.91 9.21
C THR A 17 -22.09 -30.96 10.71
N ALA A 18 -21.97 -32.19 11.20
CA ALA A 18 -21.54 -32.53 12.54
C ALA A 18 -20.15 -31.95 12.82
N ALA A 19 -19.92 -31.70 14.11
CA ALA A 19 -18.68 -31.19 14.67
C ALA A 19 -17.47 -32.01 14.22
N ALA A 20 -16.55 -31.33 13.54
CA ALA A 20 -15.14 -31.70 13.51
C ALA A 20 -14.37 -30.52 14.11
N LEU A 21 -14.07 -30.61 15.40
CA LEU A 21 -13.03 -29.79 16.03
C LEU A 21 -11.68 -30.24 15.47
N VAL A 22 -11.39 -29.78 14.25
CA VAL A 22 -10.03 -29.79 13.74
C VAL A 22 -9.39 -28.52 14.27
N THR A 23 -8.59 -28.66 15.32
CA THR A 23 -7.55 -27.68 15.63
C THR A 23 -6.59 -27.67 14.44
N GLN A 24 -6.93 -26.91 13.40
CA GLN A 24 -5.97 -26.53 12.38
C GLN A 24 -4.94 -25.67 13.09
N ALA A 25 -3.78 -26.26 13.38
CA ALA A 25 -2.58 -25.51 13.67
C ALA A 25 -2.43 -24.48 12.55
N ALA A 26 -2.64 -23.21 12.91
CA ALA A 26 -2.48 -22.10 12.00
C ALA A 26 -1.06 -22.20 11.43
N HIS A 27 -0.95 -22.50 10.14
CA HIS A 27 0.25 -22.16 9.39
C HIS A 27 0.31 -20.64 9.41
N SER A 28 0.97 -20.09 10.43
CA SER A 28 1.13 -18.65 10.57
C SER A 28 1.76 -18.17 9.27
N ALA A 29 1.04 -17.30 8.58
CA ALA A 29 1.64 -16.41 7.63
C ALA A 29 2.97 -15.88 8.20
N GLN A 30 4.09 -16.06 7.50
CA GLN A 30 5.33 -15.40 7.90
C GLN A 30 5.16 -13.90 7.62
N THR A 31 4.72 -13.18 8.64
CA THR A 31 4.81 -11.73 8.72
C THR A 31 6.22 -11.35 9.16
N THR A 32 6.72 -10.19 8.74
CA THR A 32 7.96 -9.59 9.25
C THR A 32 7.71 -8.76 10.51
N GLN A 33 6.44 -8.58 10.91
CA GLN A 33 6.06 -7.97 12.18
C GLN A 33 6.68 -8.75 13.34
N ILE A 34 7.28 -8.03 14.30
CA ILE A 34 7.83 -8.62 15.52
C ILE A 34 6.71 -8.78 16.57
N ASN A 35 5.73 -7.88 16.55
CA ASN A 35 4.53 -7.96 17.38
C ASN A 35 3.28 -7.74 16.51
N THR A 36 2.28 -8.60 16.68
CA THR A 36 1.01 -8.54 15.94
C THR A 36 -0.20 -8.31 16.84
N LYS A 37 -0.03 -8.42 18.17
CA LYS A 37 -1.15 -8.33 19.11
C LYS A 37 -1.61 -6.87 19.22
N GLY A 38 -2.89 -6.63 18.93
CA GLY A 38 -3.47 -5.27 18.96
C GLY A 38 -3.12 -4.43 17.73
N PHE A 39 -2.64 -5.05 16.65
CA PHE A 39 -2.31 -4.38 15.39
C PHE A 39 -2.88 -5.14 14.20
N PHE A 40 -3.03 -4.45 13.07
CA PHE A 40 -3.39 -5.11 11.83
C PHE A 40 -2.32 -6.13 11.44
N THR A 41 -2.72 -7.31 10.97
CA THR A 41 -1.78 -8.34 10.49
C THR A 41 -2.37 -9.11 9.30
N ILE A 42 -1.66 -10.14 8.83
CA ILE A 42 -2.11 -11.03 7.75
C ILE A 42 -2.26 -12.45 8.27
N ASP A 43 -3.28 -13.15 7.78
CA ASP A 43 -3.49 -14.55 8.11
C ASP A 43 -4.13 -15.30 6.93
N LYS A 44 -3.81 -16.60 6.82
CA LYS A 44 -4.36 -17.48 5.80
C LYS A 44 -5.42 -18.39 6.42
N ARG A 45 -6.69 -18.01 6.26
CA ARG A 45 -7.85 -18.75 6.78
C ARG A 45 -8.60 -19.42 5.64
N ASN A 46 -8.79 -20.75 5.72
CA ASN A 46 -9.48 -21.56 4.70
C ASN A 46 -8.91 -21.37 3.29
N GLY A 47 -7.58 -21.40 3.17
CA GLY A 47 -6.87 -21.25 1.90
C GLY A 47 -6.87 -19.84 1.31
N ARG A 48 -7.49 -18.86 1.96
CA ARG A 48 -7.55 -17.45 1.52
C ARG A 48 -6.79 -16.56 2.48
N TRP A 49 -6.15 -15.55 1.91
CA TRP A 49 -5.46 -14.52 2.68
C TRP A 49 -6.40 -13.41 3.08
N TRP A 50 -6.23 -12.95 4.31
CA TRP A 50 -7.01 -11.92 4.95
C TRP A 50 -6.06 -10.91 5.59
N LEU A 51 -6.43 -9.63 5.51
CA LEU A 51 -6.03 -8.71 6.57
C LEU A 51 -6.82 -9.10 7.83
N VAL A 52 -6.19 -8.94 8.97
CA VAL A 52 -6.76 -9.22 10.29
C VAL A 52 -6.70 -7.93 11.10
N THR A 53 -7.81 -7.52 11.71
CA THR A 53 -7.86 -6.32 12.56
C THR A 53 -7.09 -6.51 13.87
N PRO A 54 -6.79 -5.44 14.62
CA PRO A 54 -6.25 -5.52 15.98
C PRO A 54 -7.00 -6.48 16.91
N GLU A 55 -8.31 -6.65 16.71
CA GLU A 55 -9.21 -7.52 17.49
C GLU A 55 -9.22 -8.98 17.00
N GLY A 56 -8.56 -9.30 15.87
CA GLY A 56 -8.48 -10.66 15.32
C GLY A 56 -9.50 -10.98 14.22
N GLU A 57 -10.30 -9.99 13.80
CA GLU A 57 -11.37 -10.17 12.82
C GLU A 57 -10.86 -10.10 11.38
N ARG A 58 -11.54 -10.79 10.46
CA ARG A 58 -11.23 -10.72 9.02
C ARG A 58 -11.57 -9.32 8.49
N PHE A 59 -10.63 -8.71 7.78
CA PHE A 59 -10.76 -7.38 7.24
C PHE A 59 -10.54 -7.33 5.72
N PHE A 60 -11.38 -6.56 5.04
CA PHE A 60 -11.15 -6.13 3.66
C PHE A 60 -10.98 -4.62 3.65
N SER A 61 -9.82 -4.13 3.22
CA SER A 61 -9.63 -2.69 3.01
C SER A 61 -10.29 -2.26 1.70
N ILE A 62 -11.28 -1.38 1.82
CA ILE A 62 -11.93 -0.65 0.74
C ILE A 62 -11.64 0.82 1.00
N GLY A 63 -10.56 1.31 0.38
CA GLY A 63 -10.01 2.63 0.70
C GLY A 63 -10.19 3.66 -0.39
N MET A 64 -10.20 4.94 0.02
CA MET A 64 -10.14 6.09 -0.87
C MET A 64 -8.74 6.71 -0.83
N ASN A 65 -8.24 7.15 -1.99
CA ASN A 65 -6.99 7.89 -2.14
C ASN A 65 -7.28 9.38 -2.43
N HIS A 66 -6.25 10.23 -2.32
CA HIS A 66 -6.31 11.68 -2.52
C HIS A 66 -7.32 12.38 -1.60
N ILE A 67 -7.25 12.04 -0.31
CA ILE A 67 -8.02 12.72 0.74
C ILE A 67 -7.17 13.88 1.25
N ASP A 68 -7.35 15.06 0.69
CA ASP A 68 -6.67 16.29 1.12
C ASP A 68 -7.61 17.51 1.02
N SER A 69 -7.37 18.51 1.85
CA SER A 69 -8.11 19.78 1.86
C SER A 69 -7.53 20.82 0.89
N ALA A 70 -6.39 20.56 0.25
CA ALA A 70 -5.68 21.51 -0.61
C ALA A 70 -6.58 22.12 -1.70
N THR A 71 -7.45 21.32 -2.32
CA THR A 71 -8.38 21.80 -3.36
C THR A 71 -9.42 22.79 -2.85
N LEU A 72 -9.78 22.71 -1.56
CA LEU A 72 -10.67 23.68 -0.90
C LEU A 72 -9.96 24.98 -0.55
N ARG A 73 -8.63 25.02 -0.60
CA ARG A 73 -7.81 26.17 -0.19
C ARG A 73 -7.24 26.96 -1.38
N TYR A 74 -7.63 26.60 -2.60
CA TYR A 74 -7.43 27.49 -3.74
C TYR A 74 -8.37 28.70 -3.67
N GLU A 75 -7.97 29.81 -4.28
CA GLU A 75 -8.65 31.10 -4.22
C GLU A 75 -10.16 30.97 -4.55
N GLU A 76 -10.48 30.18 -5.58
CA GLU A 76 -11.86 29.95 -6.02
C GLU A 76 -12.73 29.20 -5.01
N ASN A 77 -12.13 28.41 -4.10
CA ASN A 77 -12.85 27.55 -3.15
C ASN A 77 -12.65 27.96 -1.68
N GLU A 78 -11.75 28.90 -1.40
CA GLU A 78 -11.31 29.24 -0.04
C GLU A 78 -12.48 29.69 0.86
N HIS A 79 -13.50 30.31 0.27
CA HIS A 79 -14.73 30.67 0.96
C HIS A 79 -15.43 29.43 1.58
N ILE A 80 -15.41 28.28 0.92
CA ILE A 80 -15.96 27.02 1.47
C ILE A 80 -15.11 26.57 2.67
N TRP A 81 -13.78 26.61 2.54
CA TRP A 81 -12.87 26.24 3.62
C TRP A 81 -13.07 27.10 4.87
N ARG A 82 -13.21 28.41 4.66
CA ARG A 82 -13.43 29.40 5.71
C ARG A 82 -14.82 29.28 6.32
N ASP A 83 -15.87 29.31 5.51
CA ASP A 83 -17.24 29.48 6.02
C ASP A 83 -17.81 28.17 6.55
N LYS A 84 -17.52 27.03 5.89
CA LYS A 84 -18.06 25.72 6.30
C LYS A 84 -17.20 25.05 7.36
N TYR A 85 -15.88 25.21 7.26
CA TYR A 85 -14.93 24.46 8.11
C TYR A 85 -14.14 25.34 9.05
N ASP A 86 -14.34 26.67 9.05
CA ASP A 86 -13.70 27.60 9.97
C ASP A 86 -12.17 27.43 9.97
N ASN A 87 -11.62 27.25 8.76
CA ASN A 87 -10.21 26.95 8.53
C ASN A 87 -9.65 25.74 9.32
N SER A 88 -10.51 24.79 9.74
CA SER A 88 -10.15 23.72 10.66
C SER A 88 -10.08 22.34 9.99
N MET A 89 -8.87 21.76 9.97
CA MET A 89 -8.65 20.36 9.56
C MET A 89 -9.48 19.38 10.36
N LYS A 90 -9.62 19.59 11.67
CA LYS A 90 -10.42 18.71 12.54
C LYS A 90 -11.90 18.70 12.14
N LYS A 91 -12.49 19.89 11.89
CA LYS A 91 -13.89 20.00 11.44
C LYS A 91 -14.08 19.33 10.08
N TRP A 92 -13.18 19.59 9.14
CA TRP A 92 -13.22 18.97 7.81
C TRP A 92 -13.08 17.45 7.85
N LEU A 93 -12.08 16.92 8.56
CA LEU A 93 -11.85 15.47 8.68
C LEU A 93 -13.01 14.75 9.38
N THR A 94 -13.68 15.41 10.33
CA THR A 94 -14.90 14.86 10.95
C THR A 94 -16.01 14.64 9.92
N GLN A 95 -16.20 15.60 9.00
CA GLN A 95 -17.16 15.46 7.91
C GLN A 95 -16.69 14.39 6.90
N VAL A 96 -15.42 14.42 6.50
CA VAL A 96 -14.84 13.42 5.57
C VAL A 96 -15.03 11.99 6.10
N ARG A 97 -14.80 11.75 7.40
CA ARG A 97 -15.08 10.43 8.02
C ARG A 97 -16.53 10.00 7.80
N SER A 98 -17.47 10.92 8.02
CA SER A 98 -18.90 10.62 7.86
C SER A 98 -19.21 10.28 6.40
N ASP A 99 -18.72 11.08 5.46
CA ASP A 99 -18.93 10.89 4.02
C ASP A 99 -18.34 9.55 3.56
N LEU A 100 -17.08 9.25 3.91
CA LEU A 100 -16.42 8.00 3.54
C LEU A 100 -17.17 6.77 4.06
N ARG A 101 -17.60 6.78 5.33
CA ARG A 101 -18.36 5.68 5.93
C ARG A 101 -19.74 5.54 5.26
N ASN A 102 -20.43 6.64 4.98
CA ASN A 102 -21.73 6.63 4.30
C ASN A 102 -21.62 6.08 2.87
N TRP A 103 -20.49 6.31 2.20
CA TRP A 103 -20.19 5.74 0.87
C TRP A 103 -19.69 4.29 0.92
N GLY A 104 -19.49 3.73 2.10
CA GLY A 104 -19.05 2.35 2.30
C GLY A 104 -17.53 2.14 2.27
N PHE A 105 -16.74 3.21 2.32
CA PHE A 105 -15.29 3.11 2.52
C PHE A 105 -14.97 2.85 3.99
N ASN A 106 -13.97 2.00 4.25
CA ASN A 106 -13.54 1.64 5.60
C ASN A 106 -12.04 1.89 5.85
N THR A 107 -11.30 2.35 4.84
CA THR A 107 -9.88 2.64 4.94
C THR A 107 -9.52 3.96 4.27
N VAL A 108 -8.49 4.61 4.79
CA VAL A 108 -7.83 5.77 4.18
C VAL A 108 -6.56 5.28 3.48
N GLY A 109 -6.47 5.50 2.17
CA GLY A 109 -5.29 5.15 1.38
C GLY A 109 -4.25 6.27 1.38
N TRP A 110 -3.66 6.52 0.21
CA TRP A 110 -2.78 7.66 -0.04
C TRP A 110 -3.54 8.97 0.14
N VAL A 111 -3.06 9.87 1.00
CA VAL A 111 -3.79 11.11 1.31
C VAL A 111 -3.40 12.29 0.41
N GLN A 112 -2.14 12.43 0.03
CA GLN A 112 -1.63 13.64 -0.61
C GLN A 112 -2.31 13.91 -1.96
N GLU A 113 -2.66 15.16 -2.23
CA GLU A 113 -3.19 15.64 -3.51
C GLU A 113 -2.06 16.15 -4.41
N VAL A 114 -2.23 16.07 -5.73
CA VAL A 114 -1.32 16.73 -6.66
C VAL A 114 -1.66 18.22 -6.68
N VAL A 115 -0.78 19.04 -6.12
CA VAL A 115 -0.98 20.49 -5.99
C VAL A 115 -0.43 21.28 -7.20
N THR A 116 0.59 20.75 -7.88
CA THR A 116 1.09 21.34 -9.12
C THR A 116 1.26 20.26 -10.19
N ARG A 117 0.88 20.58 -11.42
CA ARG A 117 0.89 19.66 -12.57
C ARG A 117 1.65 20.25 -13.75
N GLU A 118 2.94 20.44 -13.55
CA GLU A 118 3.86 20.85 -14.61
C GLU A 118 4.99 19.84 -14.76
N VAL A 119 5.62 19.78 -15.94
CA VAL A 119 6.67 18.78 -16.24
C VAL A 119 7.86 18.90 -15.28
N LEU A 120 8.25 20.14 -14.93
CA LEU A 120 9.40 20.41 -14.05
C LEU A 120 8.98 20.85 -12.64
N ASN A 121 7.68 20.85 -12.35
CA ASN A 121 7.16 21.23 -11.02
C ASN A 121 5.90 20.42 -10.73
N HIS A 122 6.06 19.10 -10.61
CA HIS A 122 4.97 18.18 -10.28
C HIS A 122 5.02 17.84 -8.79
N ARG A 123 4.19 18.48 -7.97
CA ARG A 123 4.25 18.34 -6.51
C ARG A 123 2.97 17.76 -5.93
N HIS A 124 3.15 16.98 -4.88
CA HIS A 124 2.07 16.57 -4.00
C HIS A 124 2.06 17.43 -2.74
N SER A 125 0.89 17.59 -2.11
CA SER A 125 0.77 18.13 -0.76
C SER A 125 1.52 17.27 0.26
N ARG A 126 1.68 17.74 1.50
CA ARG A 126 2.29 16.94 2.57
C ARG A 126 1.41 15.75 2.97
N ASN A 127 2.02 14.73 3.57
CA ASN A 127 1.27 13.69 4.26
C ASN A 127 0.47 14.25 5.45
N PHE A 128 -0.55 13.48 5.87
CA PHE A 128 -1.24 13.73 7.13
C PHE A 128 -0.30 13.50 8.32
N THR A 129 -0.50 14.32 9.34
CA THR A 129 0.10 14.19 10.66
C THR A 129 -0.60 13.10 11.46
N PHE A 130 0.03 12.67 12.57
CA PHE A 130 -0.60 11.76 13.52
C PHE A 130 -1.97 12.29 14.01
N GLU A 131 -2.04 13.57 14.36
CA GLU A 131 -3.26 14.23 14.84
C GLU A 131 -4.38 14.19 13.81
N GLU A 132 -4.07 14.42 12.54
CA GLU A 132 -5.05 14.36 11.46
C GLU A 132 -5.60 12.94 11.28
N TYR A 133 -4.76 11.90 11.40
CA TYR A 133 -5.27 10.52 11.44
C TYR A 133 -6.15 10.27 12.67
N GLN A 134 -5.82 10.85 13.83
CA GLN A 134 -6.65 10.71 15.03
C GLN A 134 -8.00 11.43 14.90
N TRP A 135 -8.04 12.59 14.25
CA TRP A 135 -9.29 13.30 13.99
C TRP A 135 -10.16 12.59 12.95
N LEU A 136 -9.53 12.02 11.91
CA LEU A 136 -10.22 11.26 10.87
C LEU A 136 -10.72 9.91 11.38
N ASP A 137 -10.03 9.29 12.34
CA ASP A 137 -10.47 8.11 13.10
C ASP A 137 -11.01 6.98 12.23
N MET A 138 -10.17 6.57 11.28
CA MET A 138 -10.39 5.45 10.37
C MET A 138 -9.09 4.66 10.20
N PRO A 139 -9.15 3.35 9.93
CA PRO A 139 -7.99 2.59 9.50
C PRO A 139 -7.29 3.25 8.30
N TYR A 140 -5.96 3.27 8.28
CA TYR A 140 -5.22 3.99 7.25
C TYR A 140 -3.92 3.31 6.83
N CYS A 141 -3.45 3.63 5.63
CA CYS A 141 -2.10 3.32 5.17
C CYS A 141 -1.28 4.61 5.11
N HIS A 142 -0.01 4.57 5.53
CA HIS A 142 0.86 5.76 5.54
C HIS A 142 1.99 5.65 4.52
N MET A 143 2.28 6.75 3.80
CA MET A 143 3.37 6.80 2.83
C MET A 143 4.69 7.20 3.51
N LEU A 144 5.75 6.44 3.27
CA LEU A 144 7.12 6.80 3.66
C LEU A 144 7.91 7.25 2.41
N PRO A 145 8.33 8.53 2.35
CA PRO A 145 9.01 9.09 1.17
C PRO A 145 10.50 8.72 1.14
N PHE A 146 10.81 7.43 1.02
CA PHE A 146 12.21 6.97 0.93
C PHE A 146 12.89 7.38 -0.37
N VAL A 147 12.13 7.49 -1.45
CA VAL A 147 12.65 7.66 -2.81
C VAL A 147 11.61 8.33 -3.70
N ASP A 148 12.09 9.22 -4.56
CA ASP A 148 11.25 9.96 -5.51
C ASP A 148 11.66 9.59 -6.95
N PHE A 149 11.54 8.31 -7.31
CA PHE A 149 11.85 7.82 -8.66
C PHE A 149 10.61 7.21 -9.33
N HIS A 150 9.45 7.80 -9.04
CA HIS A 150 8.20 7.41 -9.67
C HIS A 150 8.12 7.90 -11.12
N GLN A 151 7.24 7.27 -11.88
CA GLN A 151 7.08 7.56 -13.30
C GLN A 151 6.65 9.00 -13.63
N TRP A 152 6.02 9.70 -12.69
CA TRP A 152 5.61 11.12 -12.84
C TRP A 152 6.67 12.11 -12.38
N GLU A 153 7.73 11.63 -11.73
CA GLU A 153 8.80 12.49 -11.26
C GLU A 153 9.80 12.66 -12.38
N VAL A 154 10.09 13.89 -12.74
CA VAL A 154 10.98 14.23 -13.86
C VAL A 154 12.29 14.80 -13.36
N GLU A 155 12.32 15.50 -12.24
CA GLU A 155 13.45 16.38 -11.86
C GLU A 155 14.51 15.67 -11.00
N THR A 156 14.15 14.57 -10.35
CA THR A 156 15.03 13.84 -9.43
C THR A 156 15.94 12.87 -10.18
N ARG A 157 17.19 12.78 -9.71
CA ARG A 157 18.11 11.73 -10.13
C ARG A 157 17.72 10.40 -9.49
N ASN A 158 17.98 9.32 -10.20
CA ASN A 158 17.82 7.98 -9.66
C ASN A 158 18.75 7.79 -8.42
N PRO A 159 18.24 7.26 -7.30
CA PRO A 159 19.02 7.08 -6.08
C PRO A 159 20.06 5.96 -6.22
N ASP A 160 21.18 6.10 -5.50
CA ASP A 160 22.14 5.02 -5.28
C ASP A 160 21.84 4.28 -3.97
N PHE A 161 21.25 3.10 -4.08
CA PHE A 161 20.86 2.25 -2.93
C PHE A 161 22.03 1.63 -2.17
N TYR A 162 23.25 1.67 -2.71
CA TYR A 162 24.44 1.21 -1.99
C TYR A 162 25.14 2.33 -1.22
N SER A 163 24.79 3.59 -1.46
CA SER A 163 25.37 4.71 -0.76
C SER A 163 25.00 4.73 0.73
N LYS A 164 25.94 5.21 1.57
CA LYS A 164 25.67 5.49 2.99
C LYS A 164 24.61 6.58 3.17
N GLY A 165 24.57 7.55 2.26
CA GLY A 165 23.58 8.62 2.27
C GLY A 165 22.15 8.08 2.16
N PHE A 166 21.94 7.05 1.34
CA PHE A 166 20.63 6.40 1.24
C PHE A 166 20.21 5.72 2.55
N GLU A 167 21.12 5.00 3.23
CA GLU A 167 20.82 4.39 4.54
C GLU A 167 20.46 5.45 5.59
N GLN A 168 21.20 6.56 5.63
CA GLN A 168 20.95 7.68 6.55
C GLN A 168 19.60 8.34 6.27
N TRP A 169 19.25 8.51 4.99
CA TRP A 169 17.95 9.04 4.59
C TRP A 169 16.81 8.12 5.02
N CYS A 170 16.93 6.80 4.76
CA CYS A 170 15.92 5.84 5.21
C CYS A 170 15.76 5.84 6.73
N ASP A 171 16.84 5.92 7.49
CA ASP A 171 16.76 6.01 8.95
C ASP A 171 16.05 7.28 9.41
N TYR A 172 16.35 8.43 8.81
CA TYR A 172 15.66 9.69 9.10
C TYR A 172 14.16 9.61 8.81
N VAL A 173 13.77 9.13 7.62
CA VAL A 173 12.36 8.99 7.22
C VAL A 173 11.62 8.07 8.20
N ALA A 174 12.19 6.91 8.52
CA ALA A 174 11.58 5.99 9.47
C ALA A 174 11.46 6.60 10.88
N ARG A 175 12.49 7.30 11.37
CA ARG A 175 12.46 7.97 12.67
C ARG A 175 11.38 9.05 12.73
N ALA A 176 11.29 9.88 11.69
CA ALA A 176 10.39 11.04 11.66
C ALA A 176 8.92 10.63 11.53
N HIS A 177 8.64 9.54 10.82
CA HIS A 177 7.28 9.08 10.56
C HIS A 177 6.86 7.94 11.50
N CYS A 178 7.56 6.80 11.44
CA CYS A 178 7.15 5.59 12.14
C CYS A 178 7.14 5.75 13.66
N GLY A 179 8.10 6.49 14.23
CA GLY A 179 8.19 6.68 15.68
C GLY A 179 6.93 7.27 16.32
N ARG A 180 6.18 8.11 15.60
CA ARG A 180 4.92 8.70 16.09
C ARG A 180 3.69 7.82 15.82
N LEU A 181 3.80 6.85 14.91
CA LEU A 181 2.69 6.01 14.45
C LEU A 181 2.77 4.58 15.02
N ALA A 182 3.91 4.19 15.59
CA ALA A 182 4.24 2.81 15.94
C ALA A 182 3.24 2.13 16.89
N ASP A 183 2.55 2.90 17.73
CA ASP A 183 1.57 2.37 18.69
C ASP A 183 0.11 2.64 18.28
N ASP A 184 -0.15 3.19 17.09
CA ASP A 184 -1.50 3.47 16.62
C ASP A 184 -2.17 2.22 16.02
N PRO A 185 -3.15 1.58 16.69
CA PRO A 185 -3.78 0.36 16.18
C PRO A 185 -4.58 0.60 14.89
N LYS A 186 -4.85 1.86 14.51
CA LYS A 186 -5.55 2.20 13.26
C LYS A 186 -4.64 2.17 12.04
N LEU A 187 -3.31 2.23 12.23
CA LEU A 187 -2.39 2.09 11.10
C LEU A 187 -2.42 0.63 10.61
N ILE A 188 -2.76 0.44 9.34
CA ILE A 188 -2.71 -0.87 8.70
C ILE A 188 -1.28 -1.19 8.31
N GLY A 189 -0.56 -0.23 7.74
CA GLY A 189 0.84 -0.39 7.35
C GLY A 189 1.39 0.72 6.47
N TYR A 190 2.66 0.56 6.10
CA TYR A 190 3.42 1.55 5.34
C TYR A 190 3.61 1.16 3.87
N PHE A 191 3.53 2.12 2.97
CA PHE A 191 3.95 1.99 1.56
C PHE A 191 4.89 3.13 1.16
N TYR A 192 5.63 2.99 0.06
CA TYR A 192 6.70 3.93 -0.29
C TYR A 192 6.41 4.67 -1.60
N CYS A 193 7.06 4.27 -2.70
CA CYS A 193 6.99 4.96 -3.98
C CYS A 193 5.77 4.50 -4.78
N ASP A 194 5.06 5.45 -5.41
CA ASP A 194 4.07 5.12 -6.44
C ASP A 194 4.76 4.79 -7.76
N CYS A 195 4.38 3.69 -8.42
CA CYS A 195 4.81 3.35 -9.77
C CYS A 195 6.32 3.63 -10.06
N PRO A 196 7.27 3.03 -9.30
CA PRO A 196 8.70 3.28 -9.45
C PRO A 196 9.23 2.85 -10.83
N THR A 197 10.11 3.66 -11.42
CA THR A 197 10.70 3.41 -12.75
C THR A 197 11.93 2.49 -12.70
N TRP A 198 11.75 1.26 -12.19
CA TRP A 198 12.83 0.28 -12.07
C TRP A 198 13.54 -0.04 -13.39
N VAL A 199 12.76 -0.40 -14.41
CA VAL A 199 13.26 -0.92 -15.71
C VAL A 199 12.48 -0.33 -16.89
N HIS A 200 11.80 0.79 -16.67
CA HIS A 200 10.98 1.46 -17.66
C HIS A 200 11.02 2.98 -17.45
N ILE A 201 10.63 3.72 -18.48
CA ILE A 201 10.54 5.18 -18.48
C ILE A 201 9.24 5.63 -19.16
N ARG A 202 8.92 6.91 -19.03
CA ARG A 202 7.93 7.66 -19.80
C ARG A 202 8.66 8.63 -20.73
N LYS A 203 7.94 9.18 -21.70
CA LYS A 203 8.47 10.21 -22.63
C LYS A 203 9.20 11.33 -21.88
N ASP A 204 8.55 11.88 -20.87
CA ASP A 204 9.00 13.08 -20.16
C ASP A 204 10.21 12.84 -19.23
N ASN A 205 10.51 11.58 -18.89
CA ASN A 205 11.65 11.24 -18.03
C ASN A 205 12.72 10.41 -18.78
N THR A 206 12.80 10.56 -20.10
CA THR A 206 13.79 9.88 -20.94
C THR A 206 15.23 10.24 -20.53
N TRP A 207 15.46 11.50 -20.13
CA TRP A 207 16.78 12.00 -19.76
C TRP A 207 17.40 11.28 -18.55
N LYS A 208 16.59 10.94 -17.53
CA LYS A 208 17.07 10.29 -16.31
C LYS A 208 17.23 8.77 -16.48
N GLY A 209 16.53 8.20 -17.46
CA GLY A 209 16.53 6.77 -17.71
C GLY A 209 15.86 5.93 -16.62
N PRO A 210 15.72 4.62 -16.84
CA PRO A 210 15.26 3.71 -15.80
C PRO A 210 16.35 3.57 -14.73
N LEU A 211 15.95 3.21 -13.51
CA LEU A 211 16.89 2.96 -12.41
C LEU A 211 17.88 1.82 -12.76
N PHE A 212 17.42 0.83 -13.52
CA PHE A 212 18.21 -0.30 -13.97
C PHE A 212 18.02 -0.52 -15.48
N ASP A 213 19.12 -0.71 -16.20
CA ASP A 213 19.10 -0.90 -17.65
C ASP A 213 18.31 -2.18 -18.04
N PRO A 214 17.18 -2.04 -18.76
CA PRO A 214 16.35 -3.16 -19.16
C PRO A 214 17.07 -4.11 -20.13
N ALA A 215 18.08 -3.68 -20.88
CA ALA A 215 18.82 -4.56 -21.78
C ALA A 215 19.57 -5.68 -21.03
N ARG A 216 20.04 -5.38 -19.81
CA ARG A 216 20.77 -6.34 -18.94
C ARG A 216 19.90 -7.52 -18.52
N LEU A 217 18.57 -7.35 -18.51
CA LEU A 217 17.61 -8.41 -18.17
C LEU A 217 17.59 -9.57 -19.17
N LYS A 218 18.18 -9.40 -20.35
CA LYS A 218 18.38 -10.50 -21.32
C LYS A 218 19.29 -11.59 -20.75
N SER A 219 20.22 -11.24 -19.86
CA SER A 219 21.17 -12.18 -19.24
C SER A 219 20.73 -12.64 -17.85
N GLN A 220 21.18 -13.83 -17.43
CA GLN A 220 20.97 -14.30 -16.05
C GLN A 220 21.71 -13.44 -15.04
N ALA A 221 22.92 -12.97 -15.37
CA ALA A 221 23.71 -12.08 -14.53
C ALA A 221 22.97 -10.76 -14.23
N GLY A 222 22.43 -10.10 -15.27
CA GLY A 222 21.67 -8.86 -15.09
C GLY A 222 20.37 -9.05 -14.31
N ARG A 223 19.68 -10.19 -14.45
CA ARG A 223 18.51 -10.52 -13.61
C ARG A 223 18.91 -10.71 -12.14
N LYS A 224 20.03 -11.38 -11.87
CA LYS A 224 20.57 -11.55 -10.51
C LYS A 224 20.94 -10.21 -9.88
N GLU A 225 21.57 -9.32 -10.64
CA GLU A 225 21.96 -7.99 -10.19
C GLU A 225 20.76 -7.11 -9.86
N LEU A 226 19.71 -7.10 -10.70
CA LEU A 226 18.47 -6.40 -10.38
C LEU A 226 17.85 -6.95 -9.08
N THR A 227 17.86 -8.27 -8.88
CA THR A 227 17.40 -8.88 -7.64
C THR A 227 18.24 -8.45 -6.43
N GLN A 228 19.56 -8.31 -6.58
CA GLN A 228 20.45 -7.82 -5.52
C GLN A 228 20.18 -6.34 -5.21
N LEU A 229 20.05 -5.50 -6.24
CA LEU A 229 19.72 -4.07 -6.10
C LEU A 229 18.37 -3.87 -5.40
N ALA A 230 17.33 -4.58 -5.85
CA ALA A 230 16.01 -4.55 -5.21
C ALA A 230 16.07 -5.09 -3.77
N GLY A 231 16.82 -6.18 -3.55
CA GLY A 231 17.03 -6.74 -2.21
C GLY A 231 17.71 -5.75 -1.27
N ARG A 232 18.70 -4.99 -1.76
CA ARG A 232 19.35 -3.93 -1.00
C ARG A 232 18.37 -2.82 -0.64
N TYR A 233 17.61 -2.31 -1.60
CA TYR A 233 16.59 -1.28 -1.37
C TYR A 233 15.57 -1.69 -0.31
N TYR A 234 14.96 -2.86 -0.46
CA TYR A 234 13.94 -3.34 0.47
C TYR A 234 14.50 -3.71 1.84
N LYS A 235 15.73 -4.24 1.91
CA LYS A 235 16.38 -4.50 3.19
C LYS A 235 16.62 -3.22 3.98
N VAL A 236 17.18 -2.19 3.33
CA VAL A 236 17.50 -0.92 4.01
C VAL A 236 16.25 -0.23 4.52
N THR A 237 15.20 -0.16 3.70
CA THR A 237 13.93 0.47 4.09
C THR A 237 13.21 -0.35 5.17
N HIS A 238 13.14 -1.67 5.04
CA HIS A 238 12.59 -2.56 6.07
C HIS A 238 13.32 -2.41 7.41
N ASP A 239 14.64 -2.54 7.42
CA ASP A 239 15.42 -2.47 8.65
C ASP A 239 15.29 -1.09 9.31
N ALA A 240 15.19 -0.02 8.52
CA ALA A 240 14.91 1.31 9.03
C ALA A 240 13.54 1.39 9.71
N ILE A 241 12.47 0.89 9.09
CA ILE A 241 11.14 0.84 9.71
C ILE A 241 11.17 0.03 10.99
N ARG A 242 11.72 -1.19 10.96
CA ARG A 242 11.73 -2.11 12.11
C ARG A 242 12.53 -1.60 13.31
N ARG A 243 13.44 -0.62 13.13
CA ARG A 243 14.08 0.08 14.25
C ARG A 243 13.11 0.92 15.06
N TYR A 244 12.10 1.52 14.42
CA TYR A 244 11.17 2.46 15.05
C TYR A 244 9.74 1.92 15.18
N ASP A 245 9.37 0.90 14.39
CA ASP A 245 8.05 0.28 14.40
C ASP A 245 8.13 -1.23 14.18
N LYS A 246 7.84 -1.96 15.25
CA LYS A 246 7.88 -3.43 15.33
C LYS A 246 6.52 -4.06 15.01
N ASN A 247 5.50 -3.24 14.87
CA ASN A 247 4.10 -3.62 15.02
C ASN A 247 3.37 -3.65 13.68
N HIS A 248 3.65 -2.72 12.76
CA HIS A 248 2.83 -2.54 11.56
C HIS A 248 3.29 -3.31 10.32
N LEU A 249 2.37 -3.53 9.37
CA LEU A 249 2.68 -4.16 8.09
C LEU A 249 3.52 -3.24 7.20
N ILE A 250 4.33 -3.87 6.35
CA ILE A 250 5.15 -3.22 5.34
C ILE A 250 4.67 -3.70 3.96
N PHE A 251 4.26 -2.74 3.13
CA PHE A 251 3.69 -3.01 1.80
C PHE A 251 4.68 -2.79 0.65
N GLY A 252 5.79 -2.10 0.92
CA GLY A 252 6.77 -1.72 -0.11
C GLY A 252 6.23 -0.67 -1.09
N ASP A 253 6.67 -0.74 -2.34
CA ASP A 253 6.22 0.18 -3.39
C ASP A 253 4.85 -0.20 -3.97
N ARG A 254 4.14 0.78 -4.52
CA ARG A 254 2.90 0.54 -5.28
C ARG A 254 3.23 0.38 -6.76
N TYR A 255 3.17 -0.84 -7.27
CA TYR A 255 3.55 -1.11 -8.65
C TYR A 255 2.43 -0.85 -9.65
N GLU A 256 2.72 -0.25 -10.79
CA GLU A 256 1.78 -0.27 -11.91
C GLU A 256 1.63 -1.72 -12.43
N ALA A 257 0.41 -2.27 -12.38
CA ALA A 257 0.13 -3.67 -12.67
C ALA A 257 0.55 -4.08 -14.09
N LYS A 258 0.52 -3.13 -15.03
CA LYS A 258 0.90 -3.35 -16.43
C LYS A 258 2.40 -3.20 -16.71
N ALA A 259 3.19 -2.71 -15.75
CA ALA A 259 4.62 -2.43 -15.95
C ALA A 259 5.47 -3.70 -16.10
N ALA A 260 6.59 -3.58 -16.81
CA ALA A 260 7.49 -4.69 -17.12
C ALA A 260 8.08 -5.35 -15.86
N PHE A 261 8.40 -4.56 -14.83
CA PHE A 261 8.88 -5.08 -13.54
C PHE A 261 7.84 -5.97 -12.87
N ALA A 262 6.56 -5.56 -12.88
CA ALA A 262 5.46 -6.39 -12.41
C ALA A 262 5.30 -7.63 -13.31
N ARG A 263 5.36 -7.53 -14.64
CA ARG A 263 5.09 -8.68 -15.51
C ARG A 263 6.22 -9.71 -15.61
N ARG A 264 7.49 -9.29 -15.56
CA ARG A 264 8.66 -10.13 -15.90
C ARG A 264 9.67 -10.26 -14.76
N GLY A 265 9.52 -9.52 -13.66
CA GLY A 265 10.45 -9.49 -12.53
C GLY A 265 10.29 -10.63 -11.52
N GLY A 266 10.03 -11.87 -11.94
CA GLY A 266 9.75 -13.00 -11.04
C GLY A 266 10.79 -13.18 -9.92
N GLN A 267 12.07 -12.93 -10.18
CA GLN A 267 13.15 -12.99 -9.18
C GLN A 267 13.30 -11.69 -8.35
N SER A 268 12.90 -10.54 -8.87
CA SER A 268 12.96 -9.25 -8.16
C SER A 268 11.76 -9.09 -7.21
N ARG A 269 10.62 -9.71 -7.55
CA ARG A 269 9.46 -9.90 -6.65
C ARG A 269 9.81 -10.72 -5.41
N ASN A 270 10.62 -11.77 -5.57
CA ASN A 270 11.11 -12.54 -4.42
C ASN A 270 12.01 -11.72 -3.47
N ALA A 271 12.62 -10.63 -3.96
CA ALA A 271 13.35 -9.71 -3.09
C ALA A 271 12.37 -8.88 -2.23
N LEU A 272 11.31 -8.33 -2.83
CA LEU A 272 10.24 -7.63 -2.12
C LEU A 272 9.57 -8.53 -1.07
N CYS A 273 9.17 -9.75 -1.44
CA CYS A 273 8.46 -10.68 -0.57
C CYS A 273 9.24 -11.12 0.68
N ARG A 274 10.57 -10.90 0.74
CA ARG A 274 11.38 -11.16 1.95
C ARG A 274 11.29 -10.04 3.00
N TYR A 275 10.84 -8.85 2.60
CA TYR A 275 10.88 -7.63 3.41
C TYR A 275 9.52 -6.92 3.47
N SER A 276 8.46 -7.52 2.92
CA SER A 276 7.11 -6.99 2.89
C SER A 276 6.08 -8.11 3.02
N GLU A 277 4.98 -7.85 3.72
CA GLU A 277 3.88 -8.80 3.91
C GLU A 277 2.86 -8.79 2.76
N LEU A 278 2.70 -7.63 2.11
CA LEU A 278 1.69 -7.40 1.08
C LEU A 278 2.32 -6.64 -0.08
N SER A 279 2.07 -7.06 -1.32
CA SER A 279 2.46 -6.26 -2.49
C SER A 279 1.29 -5.41 -2.98
N MET A 280 1.52 -4.11 -3.18
CA MET A 280 0.53 -3.18 -3.72
C MET A 280 0.65 -3.04 -5.24
N PHE A 281 -0.49 -3.10 -5.93
CA PHE A 281 -0.57 -2.85 -7.36
C PHE A 281 -1.63 -1.80 -7.69
N ARG A 282 -1.25 -0.83 -8.52
CA ARG A 282 -2.14 0.13 -9.16
C ARG A 282 -2.62 -0.42 -10.51
N GLN A 283 -3.90 -0.30 -10.79
CA GLN A 283 -4.49 -0.79 -12.05
C GLN A 283 -5.50 0.21 -12.60
N ARG A 284 -5.33 0.63 -13.86
CA ARG A 284 -6.31 1.44 -14.61
C ARG A 284 -7.01 0.60 -15.69
N GLY A 285 -8.35 0.51 -15.64
CA GLY A 285 -9.22 -0.18 -16.62
C GLY A 285 -10.21 -1.19 -16.01
N LEU A 286 -11.21 -1.65 -16.78
CA LEU A 286 -12.24 -2.60 -16.34
C LEU A 286 -11.95 -4.07 -16.75
N ARG A 287 -12.07 -4.94 -15.73
CA ARG A 287 -12.64 -6.31 -15.70
C ARG A 287 -11.82 -7.58 -16.07
N GLN A 288 -11.85 -8.48 -15.09
CA GLN A 288 -11.89 -9.95 -15.09
C GLN A 288 -10.66 -10.78 -15.50
N ARG A 289 -9.83 -10.41 -16.48
CA ARG A 289 -8.71 -11.31 -16.87
C ARG A 289 -7.51 -11.31 -15.91
N GLU A 290 -7.47 -10.41 -14.95
CA GLU A 290 -6.25 -10.13 -14.15
C GLU A 290 -6.29 -10.71 -12.72
N ALA A 291 -7.43 -11.27 -12.28
CA ALA A 291 -7.49 -12.10 -11.07
C ALA A 291 -6.54 -13.30 -11.15
N TRP A 292 -6.26 -13.77 -12.37
CA TRP A 292 -5.28 -14.83 -12.65
C TRP A 292 -3.83 -14.40 -12.37
N LEU A 293 -3.47 -13.12 -12.59
CA LEU A 293 -2.12 -12.58 -12.37
C LEU A 293 -1.84 -12.35 -10.88
N LEU A 294 -2.83 -11.86 -10.12
CA LEU A 294 -2.76 -11.80 -8.66
C LEU A 294 -2.70 -13.22 -8.07
N GLY A 295 -3.44 -14.18 -8.63
CA GLY A 295 -3.38 -15.59 -8.25
C GLY A 295 -2.05 -16.29 -8.60
N GLN A 296 -1.37 -15.91 -9.68
CA GLN A 296 -0.02 -16.40 -9.98
C GLN A 296 1.06 -15.76 -9.10
N ALA A 297 0.97 -14.46 -8.84
CA ALA A 297 1.82 -13.80 -7.84
C ALA A 297 1.66 -14.49 -6.47
N HIS A 298 0.42 -14.83 -6.10
CA HIS A 298 0.10 -15.51 -4.86
C HIS A 298 0.68 -16.94 -4.75
N ARG A 299 0.58 -17.73 -5.83
CA ARG A 299 1.10 -19.11 -5.88
C ARG A 299 2.64 -19.20 -5.88
N GLN A 300 3.34 -18.16 -6.33
CA GLN A 300 4.80 -18.17 -6.44
C GLN A 300 5.52 -17.57 -5.22
N THR A 301 4.85 -16.75 -4.42
CA THR A 301 5.49 -15.92 -3.38
C THR A 301 5.04 -16.21 -1.95
N GLY A 302 3.88 -16.83 -1.76
CA GLY A 302 3.31 -17.03 -0.41
C GLY A 302 2.75 -15.76 0.24
N SER A 303 2.90 -14.56 -0.34
CA SER A 303 2.39 -13.29 0.21
C SER A 303 0.98 -12.96 -0.26
N ALA A 304 0.21 -12.22 0.56
CA ALA A 304 -1.11 -11.72 0.19
C ALA A 304 -1.00 -10.61 -0.88
N GLY A 305 -1.97 -10.54 -1.79
CA GLY A 305 -2.06 -9.47 -2.80
C GLY A 305 -3.36 -8.72 -2.64
N GLN A 306 -3.30 -7.39 -2.54
CA GLN A 306 -4.49 -6.54 -2.41
C GLN A 306 -4.55 -5.51 -3.53
N GLN A 307 -5.74 -5.37 -4.10
CA GLN A 307 -6.04 -4.41 -5.16
C GLN A 307 -6.57 -3.13 -4.53
N PHE A 308 -5.89 -2.01 -4.74
CA PHE A 308 -6.39 -0.68 -4.40
C PHE A 308 -6.92 -0.03 -5.68
N ARG A 309 -8.18 0.41 -5.65
CA ARG A 309 -8.77 1.23 -6.71
C ARG A 309 -8.55 2.70 -6.44
#